data_AF-A0A2D7GZ23-F1
#
_entry.id   AF-A0A2D7GZ23-F1
#
_cell.length_a   1.000
_cell.length_b   1.000
_cell.length_c   1.000
_cell.angle_alpha   90.00
_cell.angle_beta   90.00
_cell.angle_gamma   90.00
#
_symmetry.space_group_name_H-M   'P 1'
#
loop_
_entity.id
_entity.type
_entity.pdbx_description
1 polymer ?
#
loop_
_entity_poly.entity_id
_entity_poly.type
_entity_poly.pdbx_seq_one_letter_code
_entity_poly.pdbx_strand_id
1 'polypeptide(L)'
;MNTLVKAWRTRESQLDYGSVENRVSVPGQYINLLNEIELRAQDALNNDGLDTTTMEWLDEEYADLQDELAGISTDDETQDTENGDEEALEELAVDEIFRALQHGEQIDTFSGVENSRFNELVQLGETALAKGEYFLAKKRFTQALQFIPGHPMATAGLAHANLGAGFYLSASHVLHSLLSFQPEMIDVLYGPQLLPPRIELVRAGVAAKNRLDSERDGSAYAFLLAYIGHQLKDQEMLALGLAELEKHADEKDRLIPMLRSIWGSGLTPVVQE
;
A
#
# COMPACT_ATOMS: atom_id res chain seq x y z
N MET A 1 -23.47 6.99 0.38
CA MET A 1 -22.18 6.29 0.48
C MET A 1 -21.50 6.60 -0.84
N ASN A 2 -20.55 7.55 -0.79
CA ASN A 2 -19.90 8.21 -1.92
C ASN A 2 -19.14 7.22 -2.81
N THR A 3 -18.94 7.59 -4.07
CA THR A 3 -18.55 6.70 -5.20
C THR A 3 -17.09 6.23 -5.14
N LEU A 4 -16.13 7.09 -4.75
CA LEU A 4 -14.73 6.75 -4.49
C LEU A 4 -14.55 5.52 -3.59
N VAL A 5 -15.08 5.60 -2.37
CA VAL A 5 -14.97 4.54 -1.35
C VAL A 5 -15.73 3.27 -1.76
N LYS A 6 -16.72 3.39 -2.67
CA LYS A 6 -17.41 2.24 -3.24
C LYS A 6 -16.54 1.54 -4.27
N ALA A 7 -16.02 2.25 -5.27
CA ALA A 7 -15.17 1.69 -6.32
C ALA A 7 -13.94 0.98 -5.74
N TRP A 8 -13.25 1.62 -4.78
CA TRP A 8 -12.13 1.06 -4.01
C TRP A 8 -12.46 -0.28 -3.31
N ARG A 9 -13.74 -0.59 -3.13
CA ARG A 9 -14.22 -1.84 -2.51
C ARG A 9 -14.79 -2.86 -3.50
N THR A 10 -15.19 -2.49 -4.72
CA THR A 10 -16.14 -3.32 -5.48
C THR A 10 -15.61 -4.14 -6.65
N ARG A 11 -14.44 -3.88 -7.25
CA ARG A 11 -14.13 -4.59 -8.49
C ARG A 11 -13.29 -5.86 -8.35
N GLU A 12 -12.24 -5.91 -7.50
CA GLU A 12 -11.41 -7.13 -7.45
C GLU A 12 -10.84 -7.58 -6.08
N SER A 13 -11.12 -6.85 -4.99
CA SER A 13 -10.67 -7.28 -3.65
C SER A 13 -11.35 -8.57 -3.12
N GLN A 14 -12.18 -9.25 -3.92
CA GLN A 14 -13.06 -10.34 -3.48
C GLN A 14 -13.93 -9.98 -2.26
N LEU A 15 -14.13 -8.68 -2.00
CA LEU A 15 -15.18 -8.20 -1.11
C LEU A 15 -16.48 -8.06 -1.91
N ASP A 16 -16.88 -9.11 -2.62
CA ASP A 16 -18.26 -9.20 -3.13
C ASP A 16 -19.19 -9.31 -1.91
N TYR A 17 -19.70 -8.15 -1.51
CA TYR A 17 -20.75 -7.95 -0.52
C TYR A 17 -22.09 -8.45 -1.08
N GLY A 18 -22.20 -9.76 -1.28
CA GLY A 18 -23.46 -10.43 -1.51
C GLY A 18 -24.40 -10.17 -0.33
N SER A 19 -25.37 -9.27 -0.52
CA SER A 19 -26.53 -9.01 0.34
C SER A 19 -26.27 -8.76 1.84
N VAL A 20 -26.20 -7.48 2.21
CA VAL A 20 -26.81 -6.84 3.41
C VAL A 20 -26.33 -7.23 4.83
N GLU A 21 -25.61 -8.34 5.09
CA GLU A 21 -25.30 -8.75 6.48
C GLU A 21 -23.83 -8.80 6.94
N ASN A 22 -22.83 -8.68 6.06
CA ASN A 22 -21.42 -8.65 6.48
C ASN A 22 -20.77 -7.31 6.13
N ARG A 23 -20.85 -6.33 7.02
CA ARG A 23 -19.90 -5.20 6.99
C ARG A 23 -18.54 -5.78 7.35
N VAL A 24 -17.57 -5.73 6.45
CA VAL A 24 -16.18 -6.05 6.79
C VAL A 24 -15.76 -5.06 7.87
N SER A 25 -15.48 -5.58 9.07
CA SER A 25 -15.10 -4.76 10.21
C SER A 25 -13.67 -4.26 10.02
N VAL A 26 -13.54 -3.09 9.42
CA VAL A 26 -12.28 -2.34 9.39
C VAL A 26 -12.19 -1.42 10.62
N PRO A 27 -10.98 -1.11 11.12
CA PRO A 27 -10.80 -0.10 12.16
C PRO A 27 -11.34 1.26 11.72
N GLY A 28 -11.83 2.04 12.69
CA GLY A 28 -12.24 3.43 12.43
C GLY A 28 -11.12 4.27 11.83
N GLN A 29 -9.85 3.98 12.18
CA GLN A 29 -8.67 4.63 11.60
C GLN A 29 -8.57 4.41 10.09
N TYR A 30 -8.86 3.20 9.60
CA TYR A 30 -8.84 2.95 8.15
C TYR A 30 -9.99 3.68 7.45
N ILE A 31 -11.18 3.79 8.07
CA ILE A 31 -12.27 4.60 7.51
C ILE A 31 -11.87 6.08 7.44
N ASN A 32 -11.19 6.60 8.46
CA ASN A 32 -10.71 7.98 8.46
C ASN A 32 -9.67 8.21 7.37
N LEU A 33 -8.74 7.28 7.17
CA LEU A 33 -7.77 7.30 6.09
C LEU A 33 -8.47 7.40 4.72
N LEU A 34 -9.50 6.58 4.48
CA LEU A 34 -10.24 6.63 3.22
C LEU A 34 -10.93 7.99 3.02
N ASN A 35 -11.50 8.57 4.08
CA ASN A 35 -12.14 9.88 4.02
C ASN A 35 -11.13 11.01 3.76
N GLU A 36 -9.90 10.89 4.30
CA GLU A 36 -8.83 11.87 4.10
C GLU A 36 -8.36 11.86 2.64
N ILE A 37 -8.19 10.69 2.04
CA ILE A 37 -7.83 10.57 0.61
C ILE A 37 -8.95 11.15 -0.27
N GLU A 38 -10.23 10.86 0.06
CA GLU A 38 -11.38 11.44 -0.66
C GLU A 38 -11.38 12.97 -0.58
N LEU A 39 -11.10 13.55 0.59
CA LEU A 39 -11.05 15.00 0.77
C LEU A 39 -9.95 15.63 -0.08
N ARG A 40 -8.77 15.01 -0.13
CA ARG A 40 -7.62 15.50 -0.93
C ARG A 40 -7.88 15.43 -2.42
N ALA A 41 -8.44 14.33 -2.90
CA ALA A 41 -8.83 14.19 -4.31
C ALA A 41 -9.85 15.27 -4.71
N GLN A 42 -10.81 15.58 -3.84
CA GLN A 42 -11.77 16.67 -4.09
C GLN A 42 -11.12 18.05 -4.09
N ASP A 43 -10.22 18.32 -3.16
CA ASP A 43 -9.51 19.61 -3.09
C ASP A 43 -8.68 19.85 -4.35
N ALA A 44 -8.10 18.81 -4.93
CA ALA A 44 -7.33 18.93 -6.15
C ALA A 44 -8.15 19.16 -7.41
N LEU A 45 -9.27 18.44 -7.56
CA LEU A 45 -10.24 18.71 -8.63
C LEU A 45 -10.66 20.18 -8.66
N ASN A 46 -10.84 20.79 -7.49
CA ASN A 46 -11.29 22.17 -7.36
C ASN A 46 -10.19 23.23 -7.61
N ASN A 47 -8.90 22.90 -7.45
CA ASN A 47 -7.81 23.88 -7.43
C ASN A 47 -6.84 23.79 -8.62
N ASP A 48 -6.63 22.60 -9.20
CA ASP A 48 -5.52 22.34 -10.12
C ASP A 48 -5.91 22.27 -11.61
N GLY A 49 -7.06 22.85 -11.97
CA GLY A 49 -7.45 23.01 -13.38
C GLY A 49 -8.14 21.79 -14.01
N LEU A 50 -8.41 20.75 -13.22
CA LEU A 50 -9.31 19.64 -13.55
C LEU A 50 -10.80 20.03 -13.35
N ASP A 51 -11.14 21.32 -13.47
CA ASP A 51 -12.48 21.88 -13.23
C ASP A 51 -13.56 21.29 -14.19
N THR A 52 -13.11 20.64 -15.27
CA THR A 52 -13.96 19.92 -16.24
C THR A 52 -14.16 18.44 -15.90
N THR A 53 -13.45 17.92 -14.92
CA THR A 53 -13.33 16.49 -14.63
C THR A 53 -14.17 16.11 -13.41
N THR A 54 -14.86 14.96 -13.49
CA THR A 54 -15.76 14.52 -12.42
C THR A 54 -15.07 13.56 -11.47
N MET A 55 -15.63 13.43 -10.26
CA MET A 55 -15.23 12.40 -9.30
C MET A 55 -15.32 10.98 -9.88
N GLU A 56 -16.30 10.75 -10.76
CA GLU A 56 -16.52 9.46 -11.43
C GLU A 56 -15.38 9.09 -12.39
N TRP A 57 -14.73 10.08 -13.01
CA TRP A 57 -13.56 9.82 -13.85
C TRP A 57 -12.32 9.45 -13.03
N LEU A 58 -12.04 10.17 -11.92
CA LEU A 58 -10.94 9.79 -11.02
C LEU A 58 -11.14 8.39 -10.41
N ASP A 59 -12.40 7.98 -10.22
CA ASP A 59 -12.74 6.62 -9.77
C ASP A 59 -12.34 5.56 -10.81
N GLU A 60 -12.45 5.88 -12.11
CA GLU A 60 -12.07 5.02 -13.23
C GLU A 60 -10.55 4.93 -13.35
N GLU A 61 -9.85 6.08 -13.37
CA GLU A 61 -8.38 6.14 -13.42
C GLU A 61 -7.71 5.40 -12.26
N TYR A 62 -8.30 5.47 -11.06
CA TYR A 62 -7.81 4.71 -9.91
C TYR A 62 -8.01 3.19 -10.07
N ALA A 63 -9.15 2.77 -10.62
CA ALA A 63 -9.41 1.36 -10.86
C ALA A 63 -8.41 0.79 -11.87
N ASP A 64 -8.11 1.55 -12.93
CA ASP A 64 -7.12 1.19 -13.93
C ASP A 64 -5.71 1.12 -13.34
N LEU A 65 -5.34 2.08 -12.49
CA LEU A 65 -4.09 2.02 -11.71
C LEU A 65 -4.02 0.74 -10.84
N GLN A 66 -5.12 0.39 -10.16
CA GLN A 66 -5.15 -0.79 -9.30
C GLN A 66 -4.98 -2.10 -10.11
N ASP A 67 -5.68 -2.23 -11.23
CA ASP A 67 -5.58 -3.40 -12.11
C ASP A 67 -4.15 -3.56 -12.65
N GLU A 68 -3.54 -2.46 -13.08
CA GLU A 68 -2.15 -2.43 -13.51
C GLU A 68 -1.17 -2.82 -12.41
N LEU A 69 -1.32 -2.26 -11.20
CA LEU A 69 -0.50 -2.62 -10.03
C LEU A 69 -0.69 -4.08 -9.61
N ALA A 70 -1.87 -4.66 -9.85
CA ALA A 70 -2.16 -6.07 -9.63
C ALA A 70 -1.61 -6.97 -10.77
N GLY A 71 -1.12 -6.38 -11.86
CA GLY A 71 -0.65 -7.10 -13.05
C GLY A 71 -1.77 -7.73 -13.85
N ILE A 72 -2.97 -7.15 -13.77
CA ILE A 72 -4.17 -7.60 -14.46
C ILE A 72 -4.22 -6.81 -15.76
N SER A 73 -4.02 -7.54 -16.87
CA SER A 73 -4.07 -6.93 -18.20
C SER A 73 -5.51 -6.55 -18.52
N THR A 74 -5.79 -5.25 -18.55
CA THR A 74 -6.94 -4.68 -19.23
C THR A 74 -6.74 -4.83 -20.75
N ASP A 75 -6.86 -6.06 -21.25
CA ASP A 75 -6.83 -6.39 -22.68
C ASP A 75 -8.10 -5.89 -23.43
N ASP A 76 -8.81 -4.90 -22.89
CA ASP A 76 -9.87 -4.23 -23.62
C ASP A 76 -9.26 -3.13 -24.48
N GLU A 77 -9.51 -3.27 -25.79
CA GLU A 77 -9.13 -2.38 -26.88
C GLU A 77 -9.42 -0.90 -26.55
N THR A 78 -8.51 -0.21 -25.86
CA THR A 78 -8.41 1.24 -25.98
C THR A 78 -7.99 1.50 -27.42
N GLN A 79 -8.98 1.88 -28.21
CA GLN A 79 -8.76 2.38 -29.55
C GLN A 79 -7.70 3.48 -29.45
N ASP A 80 -6.66 3.38 -30.29
CA ASP A 80 -5.69 4.45 -30.56
C ASP A 80 -6.44 5.75 -30.93
N THR A 81 -6.90 6.51 -29.93
CA THR A 81 -7.12 7.94 -30.06
C THR A 81 -5.85 8.62 -29.62
N GLU A 82 -4.91 8.75 -30.57
CA GLU A 82 -3.78 9.68 -30.49
C GLU A 82 -4.32 11.13 -30.42
N ASN A 83 -4.85 11.52 -29.26
CA ASN A 83 -5.13 12.90 -28.91
C ASN A 83 -4.14 13.28 -27.80
N GLY A 84 -3.15 14.11 -28.11
CA GLY A 84 -2.14 14.56 -27.14
C GLY A 84 -2.72 15.34 -25.94
N ASP A 85 -3.99 15.73 -26.00
CA ASP A 85 -4.71 16.33 -24.88
C ASP A 85 -5.23 15.27 -23.88
N GLU A 86 -5.49 14.02 -24.31
CA GLU A 86 -5.93 12.91 -23.44
C GLU A 86 -4.76 12.37 -22.62
N GLU A 87 -3.61 12.12 -23.24
CA GLU A 87 -2.38 11.64 -22.57
C GLU A 87 -1.90 12.62 -21.48
N ALA A 88 -1.99 13.92 -21.74
CA ALA A 88 -1.64 14.95 -20.76
C ALA A 88 -2.64 15.00 -19.58
N LEU A 89 -3.91 14.67 -19.81
CA LEU A 89 -4.93 14.60 -18.75
C LEU A 89 -4.75 13.34 -17.89
N GLU A 90 -4.41 12.20 -18.50
CA GLU A 90 -4.07 10.97 -17.79
C GLU A 90 -2.85 11.15 -16.89
N GLU A 91 -1.76 11.77 -17.39
CA GLU A 91 -0.56 12.04 -16.58
C GLU A 91 -0.88 12.93 -15.36
N LEU A 92 -1.71 13.98 -15.57
CA LEU A 92 -2.19 14.83 -14.47
C LEU A 92 -3.10 14.06 -13.48
N ALA A 93 -3.90 13.11 -13.97
CA ALA A 93 -4.74 12.24 -13.13
C ALA A 93 -3.89 11.41 -12.18
N VAL A 94 -2.87 10.76 -12.73
CA VAL A 94 -1.97 9.87 -12.00
C VAL A 94 -1.21 10.65 -10.93
N ASP A 95 -0.68 11.83 -11.27
CA ASP A 95 -0.04 12.72 -10.31
C ASP A 95 -0.98 13.10 -9.17
N GLU A 96 -2.25 13.35 -9.47
CA GLU A 96 -3.22 13.72 -8.46
C GLU A 96 -3.65 12.54 -7.57
N ILE A 97 -3.81 11.36 -8.15
CA ILE A 97 -4.00 10.12 -7.38
C ILE A 97 -2.82 9.92 -6.43
N PHE A 98 -1.58 10.10 -6.87
CA PHE A 98 -0.40 9.96 -6.01
C PHE A 98 -0.40 10.97 -4.86
N ARG A 99 -0.81 12.21 -5.11
CA ARG A 99 -0.94 13.23 -4.05
C ARG A 99 -2.04 12.90 -3.05
N ALA A 100 -3.18 12.41 -3.53
CA ALA A 100 -4.27 11.96 -2.66
C ALA A 100 -3.82 10.78 -1.78
N LEU A 101 -3.05 9.85 -2.34
CA LEU A 101 -2.46 8.71 -1.64
C LEU A 101 -1.33 9.10 -0.66
N GLN A 102 -0.74 10.29 -0.79
CA GLN A 102 0.27 10.82 0.14
C GLN A 102 -0.36 11.44 1.40
N HIS A 103 -1.17 10.66 2.11
CA HIS A 103 -1.98 11.16 3.22
C HIS A 103 -1.23 11.26 4.57
N GLY A 104 -0.17 10.49 4.79
CA GLY A 104 0.67 10.53 6.00
C GLY A 104 -0.01 10.03 7.27
N GLU A 105 -1.04 9.19 7.13
CA GLU A 105 -1.86 8.74 8.26
C GLU A 105 -1.12 7.71 9.12
N GLN A 106 -1.37 7.77 10.42
CA GLN A 106 -0.82 6.81 11.37
C GLN A 106 -1.90 5.82 11.82
N ILE A 107 -1.60 4.53 11.70
CA ILE A 107 -2.43 3.45 12.22
C ILE A 107 -1.81 2.89 13.50
N ASP A 108 -2.60 2.83 14.56
CA ASP A 108 -2.19 2.37 15.88
C ASP A 108 -2.89 1.07 16.32
N THR A 109 -3.90 0.62 15.58
CA THR A 109 -4.49 -0.72 15.75
C THR A 109 -4.93 -1.32 14.43
N PHE A 110 -4.75 -2.64 14.29
CA PHE A 110 -5.29 -3.40 13.17
C PHE A 110 -6.74 -3.83 13.42
N SER A 111 -7.15 -3.90 14.68
CA SER A 111 -8.46 -4.42 15.08
C SER A 111 -9.55 -3.36 15.00
N GLY A 112 -10.72 -3.76 14.49
CA GLY A 112 -11.93 -2.97 14.51
C GLY A 112 -12.61 -2.96 15.87
N VAL A 113 -13.77 -2.29 15.94
CA VAL A 113 -14.58 -2.21 17.17
C VAL A 113 -15.61 -3.34 17.31
N GLU A 114 -15.83 -4.13 16.25
CA GLU A 114 -16.87 -5.16 16.25
C GLU A 114 -16.46 -6.41 17.01
N ASN A 115 -17.42 -7.06 17.65
CA ASN A 115 -17.21 -8.32 18.36
C ASN A 115 -17.38 -9.52 17.41
N SER A 116 -16.49 -9.66 16.43
CA SER A 116 -16.49 -10.76 15.46
C SER A 116 -15.29 -11.69 15.66
N ARG A 117 -15.39 -12.94 15.18
CA ARG A 117 -14.28 -13.91 15.24
C ARG A 117 -13.06 -13.43 14.46
N PHE A 118 -13.29 -12.75 13.34
CA PHE A 118 -12.23 -12.09 12.59
C PHE A 118 -11.50 -11.07 13.46
N ASN A 119 -12.24 -10.16 14.10
CA ASN A 119 -11.65 -9.10 14.90
C ASN A 119 -10.88 -9.64 16.12
N GLU A 120 -11.40 -10.67 16.78
CA GLU A 120 -10.70 -11.38 17.86
C GLU A 120 -9.35 -11.93 17.37
N LEU A 121 -9.29 -12.54 16.18
CA LEU A 121 -8.06 -13.07 15.62
C LEU A 121 -7.07 -11.95 15.29
N VAL A 122 -7.53 -10.84 14.72
CA VAL A 122 -6.69 -9.66 14.44
C VAL A 122 -6.12 -9.09 15.73
N GLN A 123 -6.94 -8.90 16.76
CA GLN A 123 -6.51 -8.40 18.07
C GLN A 123 -5.49 -9.33 18.75
N LEU A 124 -5.69 -10.66 18.66
CA LEU A 124 -4.72 -11.64 19.15
C LEU A 124 -3.41 -11.60 18.35
N GLY A 125 -3.48 -11.36 17.04
CA GLY A 125 -2.32 -11.18 16.17
C GLY A 125 -1.51 -9.95 16.55
N GLU A 126 -2.17 -8.81 16.70
CA GLU A 126 -1.60 -7.54 17.17
C GLU A 126 -0.92 -7.71 18.54
N THR A 127 -1.61 -8.33 19.49
CA THR A 127 -1.05 -8.59 20.83
C THR A 127 0.20 -9.47 20.77
N ALA A 128 0.19 -10.52 19.94
CA ALA A 128 1.35 -11.39 19.77
C ALA A 128 2.52 -10.66 19.09
N LEU A 129 2.23 -9.82 18.10
CA LEU A 129 3.21 -9.00 17.39
C LEU A 129 3.92 -8.04 18.35
N ALA A 130 3.15 -7.29 19.15
CA ALA A 130 3.66 -6.37 20.16
C ALA A 130 4.54 -7.07 21.24
N LYS A 131 4.30 -8.36 21.48
CA LYS A 131 5.10 -9.18 22.42
C LYS A 131 6.34 -9.82 21.78
N GLY A 132 6.56 -9.65 20.47
CA GLY A 132 7.62 -10.34 19.73
C GLY A 132 7.33 -11.81 19.45
N GLU A 133 6.09 -12.27 19.62
CA GLU A 133 5.66 -13.65 19.36
C GLU A 133 5.29 -13.84 17.88
N TYR A 134 6.24 -13.56 16.98
CA TYR A 134 5.96 -13.39 15.53
C TYR A 134 5.33 -14.61 14.86
N PHE A 135 5.72 -15.83 15.23
CA PHE A 135 5.09 -17.04 14.70
C PHE A 135 3.62 -17.16 15.11
N LEU A 136 3.29 -16.75 16.34
CA LEU A 136 1.92 -16.74 16.81
C LEU A 136 1.14 -15.63 16.10
N ALA A 137 1.72 -14.42 15.99
CA ALA A 137 1.12 -13.30 15.27
C ALA A 137 0.78 -13.68 13.82
N LYS A 138 1.76 -14.22 13.09
CA LYS A 138 1.59 -14.77 11.73
C LYS A 138 0.44 -15.75 11.66
N LYS A 139 0.39 -16.74 12.56
CA LYS A 139 -0.69 -17.73 12.61
C LYS A 139 -2.05 -17.07 12.78
N ARG A 140 -2.17 -16.06 13.65
CA ARG A 140 -3.44 -15.36 13.90
C ARG A 140 -3.89 -14.54 12.69
N PHE A 141 -2.99 -13.77 12.07
CA PHE A 141 -3.33 -13.01 10.87
C PHE A 141 -3.68 -13.92 9.69
N THR A 142 -2.95 -15.02 9.47
CA THR A 142 -3.31 -16.01 8.46
C THR A 142 -4.69 -16.61 8.72
N GLN A 143 -5.04 -16.92 9.98
CA GLN A 143 -6.39 -17.39 10.33
C GLN A 143 -7.45 -16.31 10.10
N ALA A 144 -7.17 -15.05 10.41
CA ALA A 144 -8.10 -13.95 10.13
C ALA A 144 -8.36 -13.79 8.62
N LEU A 145 -7.31 -13.88 7.81
CA LEU A 145 -7.38 -13.80 6.34
C LEU A 145 -8.10 -15.00 5.70
N GLN A 146 -8.31 -16.11 6.42
CA GLN A 146 -9.20 -17.18 5.97
C GLN A 146 -10.69 -16.81 6.05
N PHE A 147 -11.06 -15.86 6.93
CA PHE A 147 -12.42 -15.33 7.01
C PHE A 147 -12.64 -14.20 6.01
N ILE A 148 -11.66 -13.31 5.91
CA ILE A 148 -11.72 -12.14 5.01
C ILE A 148 -10.38 -12.06 4.26
N PRO A 149 -10.27 -12.75 3.11
CA PRO A 149 -9.11 -12.64 2.23
C PRO A 149 -8.89 -11.18 1.81
N GLY A 150 -7.62 -10.78 1.66
CA GLY A 150 -7.27 -9.43 1.22
C GLY A 150 -7.51 -8.31 2.23
N HIS A 151 -7.96 -8.58 3.46
CA HIS A 151 -8.23 -7.51 4.43
C HIS A 151 -6.96 -6.70 4.77
N PRO A 152 -6.91 -5.37 4.50
CA PRO A 152 -5.66 -4.59 4.51
C PRO A 152 -4.92 -4.65 5.84
N MET A 153 -5.63 -4.47 6.96
CA MET A 153 -5.01 -4.51 8.30
C MET A 153 -4.42 -5.88 8.66
N ALA A 154 -5.11 -6.96 8.29
CA ALA A 154 -4.64 -8.31 8.60
C ALA A 154 -3.48 -8.71 7.68
N THR A 155 -3.49 -8.25 6.42
CA THR A 155 -2.39 -8.41 5.47
C THR A 155 -1.14 -7.62 5.93
N ALA A 156 -1.31 -6.37 6.36
CA ALA A 156 -0.23 -5.57 6.97
C ALA A 156 0.36 -6.26 8.20
N GLY A 157 -0.48 -6.69 9.14
CA GLY A 157 -0.04 -7.44 10.32
C GLY A 157 0.67 -8.75 9.97
N LEU A 158 0.24 -9.46 8.92
CA LEU A 158 0.92 -10.66 8.42
C LEU A 158 2.32 -10.33 7.86
N ALA A 159 2.44 -9.25 7.09
CA ALA A 159 3.73 -8.76 6.60
C ALA A 159 4.68 -8.43 7.76
N HIS A 160 4.21 -7.68 8.76
CA HIS A 160 5.02 -7.30 9.92
C HIS A 160 5.42 -8.49 10.78
N ALA A 161 4.53 -9.47 10.94
CA ALA A 161 4.85 -10.73 11.60
C ALA A 161 5.89 -11.54 10.81
N ASN A 162 5.82 -11.58 9.48
CA ASN A 162 6.86 -12.20 8.65
C ASN A 162 8.20 -11.47 8.81
N LEU A 163 8.18 -10.13 8.83
CA LEU A 163 9.36 -9.30 9.00
C LEU A 163 10.07 -9.57 10.33
N GLY A 164 9.32 -9.56 11.44
CA GLY A 164 9.85 -9.90 12.78
C GLY A 164 10.34 -11.34 12.87
N ALA A 165 9.68 -12.29 12.20
CA ALA A 165 10.11 -13.69 12.14
C ALA A 165 11.35 -13.94 11.25
N GLY A 166 11.89 -12.91 10.58
CA GLY A 166 13.03 -13.05 9.66
C GLY A 166 12.68 -13.59 8.28
N PHE A 167 11.39 -13.66 7.93
CA PHE A 167 10.90 -14.08 6.61
C PHE A 167 10.81 -12.91 5.64
N TYR A 168 11.96 -12.28 5.35
CA TYR A 168 12.04 -11.03 4.59
C TYR A 168 11.43 -11.10 3.20
N LEU A 169 11.75 -12.13 2.41
CA LEU A 169 11.16 -12.30 1.08
C LEU A 169 9.64 -12.44 1.14
N SER A 170 9.13 -13.23 2.10
CA SER A 170 7.68 -13.36 2.30
C SER A 170 7.05 -12.06 2.79
N ALA A 171 7.72 -11.30 3.65
CA ALA A 171 7.24 -9.99 4.08
C ALA A 171 7.14 -9.02 2.88
N SER A 172 8.17 -9.00 2.03
CA SER A 172 8.17 -8.21 0.80
C SER A 172 6.99 -8.55 -0.11
N HIS A 173 6.76 -9.84 -0.39
CA HIS A 173 5.66 -10.22 -1.28
C HIS A 173 4.28 -9.91 -0.69
N VAL A 174 4.09 -10.08 0.63
CA VAL A 174 2.83 -9.73 1.28
C VAL A 174 2.61 -8.22 1.26
N LEU A 175 3.65 -7.42 1.48
CA LEU A 175 3.58 -5.95 1.39
C LEU A 175 3.32 -5.48 -0.04
N HIS A 176 4.01 -6.06 -1.03
CA HIS A 176 3.76 -5.73 -2.43
C HIS A 176 2.32 -6.06 -2.81
N SER A 177 1.83 -7.24 -2.43
CA SER A 177 0.43 -7.61 -2.66
C SER A 177 -0.54 -6.65 -1.96
N LEU A 178 -0.26 -6.24 -0.72
CA LEU A 178 -1.04 -5.23 -0.01
C LEU A 178 -1.11 -3.94 -0.81
N LEU A 179 0.03 -3.40 -1.25
CA LEU A 179 0.06 -2.10 -1.95
C LEU A 179 -0.51 -2.18 -3.36
N SER A 180 -0.39 -3.33 -4.04
CA SER A 180 -1.01 -3.55 -5.34
C SER A 180 -2.53 -3.54 -5.26
N PHE A 181 -3.11 -4.21 -4.25
CA PHE A 181 -4.57 -4.33 -4.14
C PHE A 181 -5.22 -3.28 -3.23
N GLN A 182 -4.43 -2.58 -2.42
CA GLN A 182 -4.87 -1.54 -1.49
C GLN A 182 -3.84 -0.40 -1.50
N PRO A 183 -3.71 0.36 -2.61
CA PRO A 183 -2.72 1.41 -2.70
C PRO A 183 -3.01 2.55 -1.70
N GLU A 184 -4.20 2.68 -1.14
CA GLU A 184 -4.47 3.56 0.02
C GLU A 184 -3.62 3.24 1.26
N MET A 185 -3.00 2.07 1.32
CA MET A 185 -2.12 1.67 2.43
C MET A 185 -0.67 2.11 2.24
N ILE A 186 -0.33 2.73 1.10
CA ILE A 186 1.05 3.03 0.70
C ILE A 186 1.75 4.03 1.62
N ASP A 187 1.06 5.08 2.08
CA ASP A 187 1.65 6.13 2.92
C ASP A 187 1.32 5.96 4.41
N VAL A 188 0.89 4.76 4.80
CA VAL A 188 0.55 4.46 6.19
C VAL A 188 1.82 4.29 7.03
N LEU A 189 1.92 5.07 8.09
CA LEU A 189 2.87 4.85 9.17
C LEU A 189 2.24 3.99 10.27
N TYR A 190 2.93 2.93 10.68
CA TYR A 190 2.43 2.05 11.73
C TYR A 190 2.99 2.42 13.10
N GLY A 191 2.12 2.42 14.10
CA GLY A 191 2.49 2.61 15.50
C GLY A 191 3.51 1.56 15.98
N PRO A 192 4.37 1.87 16.96
CA PRO A 192 5.45 0.97 17.39
C PRO A 192 5.01 -0.44 17.82
N GLN A 193 3.78 -0.59 18.29
CA GLN A 193 3.15 -1.86 18.70
C GLN A 193 2.73 -2.74 17.52
N LEU A 194 2.57 -2.15 16.34
CA LEU A 194 2.17 -2.82 15.11
C LEU A 194 3.37 -3.22 14.26
N LEU A 195 4.58 -2.85 14.67
CA LEU A 195 5.82 -3.20 13.99
C LEU A 195 6.70 -4.06 14.90
N PRO A 196 7.61 -4.87 14.33
CA PRO A 196 8.76 -5.36 15.08
C PRO A 196 9.52 -4.19 15.73
N PRO A 197 10.15 -4.38 16.91
CA PRO A 197 10.93 -3.34 17.56
C PRO A 197 11.97 -2.74 16.61
N ARG A 198 12.27 -1.44 16.76
CA ARG A 198 13.19 -0.69 15.88
C ARG A 198 14.51 -1.43 15.60
N ILE A 199 15.10 -2.05 16.61
CA ILE A 199 16.36 -2.81 16.45
C ILE A 199 16.23 -3.99 15.50
N GLU A 200 15.08 -4.63 15.46
CA GLU A 200 14.78 -5.75 14.55
C GLU A 200 14.49 -5.25 13.13
N LEU A 201 13.78 -4.12 12.98
CA LEU A 201 13.61 -3.46 11.69
C LEU A 201 14.96 -3.06 11.07
N VAL A 202 15.87 -2.47 11.85
CA VAL A 202 17.22 -2.13 11.37
C VAL A 202 17.99 -3.39 10.96
N ARG A 203 17.91 -4.48 11.74
CA ARG A 203 18.52 -5.77 11.37
C ARG A 203 17.93 -6.32 10.07
N ALA A 204 16.62 -6.23 9.90
CA ALA A 204 15.95 -6.63 8.67
C ALA A 204 16.40 -5.79 7.47
N GLY A 205 16.54 -4.47 7.64
CA GLY A 205 17.09 -3.58 6.62
C GLY A 205 18.51 -3.95 6.22
N VAL A 206 19.39 -4.22 7.19
CA VAL A 206 20.76 -4.71 6.91
C VAL A 206 20.73 -6.06 6.17
N ALA A 207 19.85 -6.98 6.57
CA ALA A 207 19.72 -8.28 5.92
C ALA A 207 19.18 -8.18 4.48
N ALA A 208 18.23 -7.27 4.23
CA ALA A 208 17.73 -6.97 2.90
C ALA A 208 18.81 -6.33 2.02
N LYS A 209 19.54 -5.34 2.56
CA LYS A 209 20.66 -4.68 1.87
C LYS A 209 21.73 -5.69 1.42
N ASN A 210 22.07 -6.67 2.25
CA ASN A 210 23.05 -7.70 1.91
C ASN A 210 22.58 -8.69 0.83
N ARG A 211 21.34 -8.58 0.35
CA ARG A 211 20.73 -9.46 -0.66
C ARG A 211 20.27 -8.71 -1.92
N LEU A 212 20.61 -7.43 -2.05
CA LEU A 212 20.25 -6.62 -3.23
C LEU A 212 20.83 -7.21 -4.52
N ASP A 213 22.08 -7.71 -4.48
CA ASP A 213 22.75 -8.33 -5.63
C ASP A 213 22.20 -9.74 -5.97
N SER A 214 21.13 -10.19 -5.32
CA SER A 214 20.51 -11.49 -5.63
C SER A 214 19.77 -11.42 -6.98
N GLU A 215 20.27 -12.12 -8.00
CA GLU A 215 19.73 -12.08 -9.37
C GLU A 215 18.21 -12.34 -9.45
N ARG A 216 17.66 -13.18 -8.55
CA ARG A 216 16.25 -13.58 -8.62
C ARG A 216 15.30 -12.70 -7.80
N ASP A 217 15.77 -12.22 -6.66
CA ASP A 217 14.91 -11.63 -5.62
C ASP A 217 15.35 -10.21 -5.22
N GLY A 218 16.33 -9.63 -5.94
CA GLY A 218 16.90 -8.32 -5.64
C GLY A 218 15.86 -7.21 -5.53
N SER A 219 14.88 -7.17 -6.45
CA SER A 219 13.76 -6.23 -6.42
C SER A 219 12.91 -6.34 -5.15
N ALA A 220 12.59 -7.56 -4.71
CA ALA A 220 11.83 -7.77 -3.47
C ALA A 220 12.61 -7.26 -2.25
N TYR A 221 13.92 -7.51 -2.19
CA TYR A 221 14.73 -6.98 -1.09
C TYR A 221 14.89 -5.46 -1.16
N ALA A 222 14.99 -4.87 -2.35
CA ALA A 222 15.05 -3.42 -2.54
C ALA A 222 13.74 -2.74 -2.10
N PHE A 223 12.59 -3.29 -2.51
CA PHE A 223 11.28 -2.84 -2.06
C PHE A 223 11.12 -2.93 -0.54
N LEU A 224 11.50 -4.07 0.07
CA LEU A 224 11.45 -4.21 1.52
C LEU A 224 12.38 -3.21 2.23
N LEU A 225 13.56 -2.94 1.68
CA LEU A 225 14.48 -1.95 2.21
C LEU A 225 13.87 -0.55 2.19
N ALA A 226 13.26 -0.16 1.07
CA ALA A 226 12.55 1.11 0.94
C ALA A 226 11.40 1.22 1.96
N TYR A 227 10.58 0.17 2.07
CA TYR A 227 9.49 0.10 3.04
C TYR A 227 9.97 0.27 4.49
N ILE A 228 11.05 -0.41 4.89
CA ILE A 228 11.62 -0.26 6.23
C ILE A 228 12.15 1.17 6.43
N GLY A 229 12.81 1.74 5.42
CA GLY A 229 13.28 3.12 5.44
C GLY A 229 12.14 4.11 5.67
N HIS A 230 11.02 3.95 4.95
CA HIS A 230 9.81 4.76 5.12
C HIS A 230 9.24 4.64 6.55
N GLN A 231 9.03 3.42 7.07
CA GLN A 231 8.51 3.20 8.42
C GLN A 231 9.44 3.75 9.53
N LEU A 232 10.75 3.68 9.31
CA LEU A 232 11.75 4.20 10.27
C LEU A 232 12.04 5.69 10.09
N LYS A 233 11.51 6.34 9.05
CA LYS A 233 11.89 7.68 8.58
C LYS A 233 13.41 7.80 8.35
N ASP A 234 14.03 6.71 7.90
CA ASP A 234 15.44 6.61 7.55
C ASP A 234 15.61 6.89 6.06
N GLN A 235 15.94 8.15 5.74
CA GLN A 235 16.02 8.64 4.36
C GLN A 235 17.13 7.97 3.55
N GLU A 236 18.25 7.60 4.18
CA GLU A 236 19.35 6.91 3.49
C GLU A 236 18.91 5.50 3.08
N MET A 237 18.25 4.78 4.01
CA MET A 237 17.72 3.45 3.74
C MET A 237 16.63 3.48 2.67
N LEU A 238 15.73 4.45 2.76
CA LEU A 238 14.67 4.66 1.78
C LEU A 238 15.23 4.94 0.38
N ALA A 239 16.13 5.91 0.27
CA ALA A 239 16.74 6.30 -1.01
C ALA A 239 17.49 5.14 -1.65
N LEU A 240 18.25 4.37 -0.86
CA LEU A 240 18.95 3.19 -1.35
C LEU A 240 17.96 2.13 -1.85
N GLY A 241 16.91 1.83 -1.08
CA GLY A 241 15.89 0.86 -1.48
C GLY A 241 15.21 1.24 -2.79
N LEU A 242 14.79 2.50 -2.94
CA LEU A 242 14.15 3.00 -4.17
C LEU A 242 15.11 2.96 -5.38
N ALA A 243 16.35 3.42 -5.19
CA ALA A 243 17.34 3.44 -6.27
C ALA A 243 17.73 2.02 -6.75
N GLU A 244 17.77 1.04 -5.87
CA GLU A 244 18.00 -0.35 -6.26
C GLU A 244 16.77 -0.98 -6.91
N LEU A 245 15.57 -0.64 -6.43
CA LEU A 245 14.32 -1.12 -7.02
C LEU A 245 14.19 -0.68 -8.49
N GLU A 246 14.57 0.56 -8.79
CA GLU A 246 14.58 1.12 -10.16
C GLU A 246 15.47 0.35 -11.13
N LYS A 247 16.58 -0.23 -10.67
CA LYS A 247 17.45 -1.04 -11.55
C LYS A 247 16.77 -2.32 -12.03
N HIS A 248 15.73 -2.75 -11.33
CA HIS A 248 14.95 -3.93 -11.64
C HIS A 248 13.58 -3.61 -12.26
N ALA A 249 13.28 -2.32 -12.46
CA ALA A 249 12.01 -1.87 -13.03
C ALA A 249 11.85 -2.36 -14.47
N ASP A 250 10.63 -2.79 -14.81
CA ASP A 250 10.19 -2.81 -16.20
C ASP A 250 9.69 -1.41 -16.58
N GLU A 251 9.72 -1.07 -17.86
CA GLU A 251 9.30 0.26 -18.37
C GLU A 251 7.81 0.55 -18.09
N LYS A 252 7.04 -0.50 -17.82
CA LYS A 252 5.60 -0.45 -17.50
C LYS A 252 5.29 -0.49 -15.99
N ASP A 253 6.28 -0.55 -15.12
CA ASP A 253 6.04 -0.68 -13.68
C ASP A 253 5.68 0.68 -13.05
N ARG A 254 4.37 0.93 -12.86
CA ARG A 254 3.86 2.14 -12.19
C ARG A 254 4.03 2.15 -10.68
N LEU A 255 4.38 1.03 -10.05
CA LEU A 255 4.60 0.99 -8.59
C LEU A 255 5.78 1.87 -8.19
N ILE A 256 6.88 1.83 -8.95
CA ILE A 256 8.10 2.56 -8.65
C ILE A 256 7.93 4.09 -8.69
N PRO A 257 7.39 4.70 -9.76
CA PRO A 257 7.13 6.13 -9.78
C PRO A 257 6.15 6.55 -8.68
N MET A 258 5.13 5.74 -8.38
CA MET A 258 4.23 5.96 -7.25
C MET A 258 4.98 5.99 -5.91
N LEU A 259 5.79 4.96 -5.62
CA LEU A 259 6.59 4.90 -4.39
C LEU A 259 7.56 6.09 -4.26
N ARG A 260 8.17 6.51 -5.37
CA ARG A 260 9.07 7.68 -5.38
C ARG A 260 8.31 8.98 -5.12
N SER A 261 7.13 9.16 -5.71
CA SER A 261 6.29 10.35 -5.47
C SER A 261 5.85 10.43 -4.01
N ILE A 262 5.34 9.31 -3.48
CA ILE A 262 4.73 9.26 -2.16
C ILE A 262 5.80 9.24 -1.05
N TRP A 263 6.75 8.31 -1.10
CA TRP A 263 7.77 8.19 -0.04
C TRP A 263 8.95 9.13 -0.25
N GLY A 264 9.27 9.47 -1.50
CA GLY A 264 10.47 10.22 -1.87
C GLY A 264 10.31 11.74 -1.84
N SER A 265 9.14 12.30 -1.54
CA SER A 265 8.89 13.75 -1.48
C SER A 265 9.78 14.53 -0.49
N GLY A 266 10.45 13.84 0.44
CA GLY A 266 11.44 14.40 1.36
C GLY A 266 12.92 14.20 0.94
N LEU A 267 13.18 13.45 -0.13
CA LEU A 267 14.54 13.20 -0.64
C LEU A 267 14.98 14.39 -1.48
N THR A 268 15.93 15.19 -0.97
CA THR A 268 16.59 16.20 -1.80
C THR A 268 17.34 15.49 -2.92
N PRO A 269 17.19 15.90 -4.19
CA PRO A 269 17.96 15.29 -5.27
C PRO A 269 19.44 15.54 -4.99
N VAL A 270 20.20 14.46 -4.82
CA VAL A 270 21.66 14.53 -4.86
C VAL A 270 21.99 14.91 -6.28
N VAL A 271 22.28 16.19 -6.49
CA VAL A 271 22.85 16.71 -7.74
C VAL A 271 24.12 15.90 -7.98
N GLN A 272 24.10 15.04 -9.00
CA GLN A 272 25.31 14.38 -9.48
C GLN A 272 26.16 15.46 -10.13
N GLU A 273 27.30 15.79 -9.51
CA GLU A 273 28.38 16.57 -10.11
C GLU A 273 29.20 15.73 -11.11
#